data_AF-A0A8S2GL65-F1
#
_entry.id   AF-A0A8S2GL65-F1
#
_cell.length_a   1.000
_cell.length_b   1.000
_cell.length_c   1.000
_cell.angle_alpha   90.00
_cell.angle_beta   90.00
_cell.angle_gamma   90.00
#
_symmetry.space_group_name_H-M   'P 1'
#
loop_
_entity.id
_entity.type
_entity.pdbx_description
1 polymer ?
#
loop_
_entity_poly.entity_id
_entity_poly.type
_entity_poly.pdbx_seq_one_letter_code
_entity_poly.pdbx_strand_id
1 'polypeptide(L)'
;MTSANFVLLVDYFPLNKNNGKRNGFEDLYIPITEIILHVCMWCLITEEIRDFQQYWTRGSSNQMSIRRRVWKYFDDDKWNFLDAIAILTYLIGFGTRFTVTEEVFIVSKIFMVIDLFLWYIRMLQVFSAYKRLGPKLLMIFHTMKDLLFFIFFILIFLFGYSITSYALITTKNQVHWNKTVNGGFYLENEGTNLWRWSLLRNVLDWGMWKIYGEIDLLDVNEPDGTSISAVLEYQYIGYSQKLLLQYNCWTK
;
A
#
# COMPACT_ATOMS: atom_id res chain seq x y z
N MET A 1 29.10 15.51 9.43
CA MET A 1 27.90 16.12 8.80
C MET A 1 26.72 15.22 9.10
N THR A 2 25.74 15.81 9.75
CA THR A 2 24.58 15.20 10.42
C THR A 2 23.78 14.28 9.50
N SER A 3 23.67 12.99 9.84
CA SER A 3 22.60 12.15 9.30
C SER A 3 21.29 12.80 9.76
N ALA A 4 20.54 13.34 8.81
CA ALA A 4 19.19 13.79 9.06
C ALA A 4 18.36 12.55 9.40
N ASN A 5 18.31 12.21 10.69
CA ASN A 5 17.31 11.32 11.23
C ASN A 5 15.98 12.06 11.05
N PHE A 6 15.30 11.81 9.93
CA PHE A 6 13.88 12.10 9.83
C PHE A 6 13.23 11.24 10.91
N VAL A 7 13.00 11.85 12.07
CA VAL A 7 12.17 11.30 13.14
C VAL A 7 10.78 11.20 12.52
N LEU A 8 10.49 10.08 11.87
CA LEU A 8 9.16 9.77 11.39
C LEU A 8 8.27 9.73 12.62
N LEU A 9 7.09 10.34 12.54
CA LEU A 9 6.09 10.32 13.61
C LEU A 9 5.65 8.89 14.01
N VAL A 10 6.11 7.87 13.28
CA VAL A 10 5.87 6.43 13.47
C VAL A 10 7.02 5.73 14.20
N ASP A 11 8.20 6.37 14.34
CA ASP A 11 9.37 5.84 15.07
C ASP A 11 9.28 6.00 16.60
N TYR A 12 8.25 6.68 17.11
CA TYR A 12 8.00 6.82 18.55
C TYR A 12 7.72 5.50 19.29
N PHE A 13 7.64 4.38 18.56
CA PHE A 13 7.44 3.04 19.09
C PHE A 13 8.73 2.23 19.02
N PRO A 14 9.65 2.34 20.01
CA PRO A 14 10.85 1.55 20.03
C PRO A 14 10.49 0.06 20.18
N LEU A 15 10.76 -0.71 19.14
CA LEU A 15 10.90 -2.16 19.23
C LEU A 15 12.32 -2.42 19.70
N ASN A 16 12.52 -2.60 21.01
CA ASN A 16 13.82 -3.05 21.52
C ASN A 16 14.06 -4.48 21.00
N LYS A 17 14.92 -4.61 19.98
CA LYS A 17 15.18 -5.86 19.26
C LYS A 17 16.29 -6.69 19.93
N ASN A 18 16.45 -6.57 21.25
CA ASN A 18 17.47 -7.29 22.00
C ASN A 18 16.83 -8.37 22.88
N ASN A 19 16.55 -9.53 22.29
CA ASN A 19 16.42 -10.88 22.91
C ASN A 19 15.81 -11.02 24.33
N GLY A 20 14.90 -10.15 24.74
CA GLY A 20 14.28 -10.19 26.06
C GLY A 20 12.79 -10.05 25.92
N LYS A 21 12.04 -11.10 26.28
CA LYS A 21 10.60 -11.00 26.54
C LYS A 21 10.37 -9.72 27.34
N ARG A 22 9.48 -8.84 26.86
CA ARG A 22 9.04 -7.65 27.62
C ARG A 22 8.61 -8.09 29.02
N ASN A 23 9.42 -7.78 30.02
CA ASN A 23 9.12 -8.10 31.40
C ASN A 23 8.27 -6.96 31.96
N GLY A 24 6.98 -6.97 31.63
CA GLY A 24 5.99 -6.10 32.25
C GLY A 24 6.07 -4.61 31.88
N PHE A 25 5.22 -3.84 32.56
CA PHE A 25 4.93 -2.41 32.32
C PHE A 25 6.14 -1.46 32.48
N GLU A 26 7.28 -1.95 32.96
CA GLU A 26 8.43 -1.14 33.39
C GLU A 26 9.32 -0.67 32.23
N ASP A 27 9.28 -1.31 31.07
CA ASP A 27 10.08 -0.93 29.88
C ASP A 27 9.36 0.02 28.89
N LEU A 28 8.14 0.48 29.22
CA LEU A 28 7.37 1.39 28.36
C LEU A 28 7.74 2.85 28.65
N TYR A 29 8.85 3.33 28.09
CA TYR A 29 9.08 4.77 27.99
C TYR A 29 8.07 5.37 27.00
N ILE A 30 7.06 6.08 27.53
CA ILE A 30 6.05 6.79 26.73
C ILE A 30 6.60 8.21 26.45
N PRO A 31 6.94 8.55 25.20
CA PRO A 31 7.40 9.88 24.87
C PRO A 31 6.28 10.91 25.08
N ILE A 32 6.65 12.13 25.49
CA ILE A 32 5.69 13.24 25.73
C ILE A 32 4.84 13.52 24.48
N THR A 33 5.40 13.31 23.29
CA THR A 33 4.70 13.45 22.01
C THR A 33 3.54 12.47 21.83
N GLU A 34 3.68 11.23 22.31
CA GLU A 34 2.60 10.23 22.27
C GLU A 34 1.45 10.65 23.20
N ILE A 35 1.77 11.21 24.37
CA ILE A 35 0.75 11.74 25.29
C ILE A 35 0.00 12.91 24.66
N ILE A 36 0.71 13.86 24.03
CA ILE A 36 0.08 15.00 23.33
C ILE A 36 -0.85 14.49 22.23
N LEU A 37 -0.43 13.48 21.46
CA LEU A 37 -1.25 12.88 20.41
C LEU A 37 -2.53 12.29 20.99
N HIS A 38 -2.45 11.48 22.06
CA HIS A 38 -3.63 10.89 22.69
C HIS A 38 -4.60 11.94 23.23
N VAL A 39 -4.09 13.02 23.83
CA VAL A 39 -4.93 14.14 24.29
C VAL A 39 -5.63 14.81 23.12
N CYS A 40 -4.90 15.10 22.03
CA CYS A 40 -5.47 15.70 20.81
C CYS A 40 -6.57 14.82 20.20
N MET A 41 -6.32 13.51 20.11
CA MET A 41 -7.29 12.54 19.62
C MET A 41 -8.53 12.46 20.50
N TRP A 42 -8.37 12.56 21.82
CA TRP A 42 -9.50 12.62 22.73
C TRP A 42 -10.35 13.87 22.50
N CYS A 43 -9.72 15.03 22.27
CA CYS A 43 -10.44 16.25 21.89
C CYS A 43 -11.22 16.08 20.58
N LEU A 44 -10.61 15.47 19.54
CA LEU A 44 -11.30 15.21 18.28
C LEU A 44 -12.50 14.27 18.43
N ILE A 45 -12.34 13.19 19.20
CA ILE A 45 -13.45 12.27 19.50
C ILE A 45 -14.60 12.99 20.21
N THR A 46 -14.29 13.89 21.15
CA THR A 46 -15.34 14.66 21.83
C THR A 46 -16.08 15.62 20.93
N GLU A 47 -15.43 16.18 19.90
CA GLU A 47 -16.08 17.02 18.89
C GLU A 47 -17.07 16.21 18.05
N GLU A 48 -16.69 15.01 17.60
CA GLU A 48 -17.58 14.14 16.82
C GLU A 48 -18.75 13.60 17.68
N ILE A 49 -18.51 13.32 18.97
CA ILE A 49 -19.59 12.98 19.92
C ILE A 49 -20.56 14.16 20.09
N ARG A 50 -20.04 15.39 20.18
CA ARG A 50 -20.85 16.62 20.30
C ARG A 50 -21.75 16.80 19.07
N ASP A 51 -21.22 16.58 17.88
CA ASP A 51 -21.97 16.69 16.62
C ASP A 51 -23.05 15.60 16.51
N PHE A 52 -22.74 14.35 16.89
CA PHE A 52 -23.72 13.26 16.99
C PHE A 52 -24.85 13.58 17.99
N GLN A 53 -24.51 14.13 19.16
CA GLN A 53 -25.49 14.52 20.17
C GLN A 53 -26.40 15.66 19.68
N GLN A 54 -25.86 16.63 18.95
CA GLN A 54 -26.64 17.70 18.33
C GLN A 54 -27.61 17.17 17.27
N TYR A 55 -27.17 16.22 16.44
CA TYR A 55 -28.05 15.54 15.49
C TYR A 55 -29.18 14.80 16.21
N TRP A 56 -28.85 14.09 17.29
CA TRP A 56 -29.82 13.33 18.08
C TRP A 56 -30.90 14.22 18.71
N THR A 57 -30.51 15.36 19.27
CA THR A 57 -31.40 16.30 19.95
C THR A 57 -32.30 17.08 18.97
N ARG A 58 -31.78 17.49 17.80
CA ARG A 58 -32.58 18.11 16.73
C ARG A 58 -33.62 17.16 16.12
N GLY A 59 -33.31 15.86 16.06
CA GLY A 59 -34.19 14.83 15.50
C GLY A 59 -35.35 14.35 16.41
N SER A 60 -35.60 15.02 17.54
CA SER A 60 -36.53 14.55 18.58
C SER A 60 -38.04 14.77 18.29
N SER A 61 -38.44 15.07 17.05
CA SER A 61 -39.86 15.28 16.72
C SER A 61 -40.62 14.03 16.29
N ASN A 62 -39.94 12.94 15.89
CA ASN A 62 -40.57 11.70 15.44
C ASN A 62 -40.17 10.49 16.31
N GLN A 63 -41.17 9.72 16.77
CA GLN A 63 -41.06 8.40 17.39
C GLN A 63 -40.48 7.37 16.41
N MET A 64 -39.20 7.50 16.07
CA MET A 64 -38.49 6.54 15.24
C MET A 64 -37.54 5.72 16.12
N SER A 65 -37.50 4.40 15.90
CA SER A 65 -36.61 3.48 16.63
C SER A 65 -35.16 3.94 16.58
N ILE A 66 -34.45 3.84 17.71
CA ILE A 66 -33.04 4.22 17.91
C ILE A 66 -32.14 3.70 16.78
N ARG A 67 -32.31 2.43 16.38
CA ARG A 67 -31.54 1.82 15.30
C ARG A 67 -31.74 2.57 13.98
N ARG A 68 -32.98 2.84 13.60
CA ARG A 68 -33.30 3.49 12.32
C ARG A 68 -32.78 4.93 12.27
N ARG A 69 -32.72 5.61 13.42
CA ARG A 69 -32.11 6.95 13.54
C ARG A 69 -30.60 6.94 13.32
N VAL A 70 -29.89 5.94 13.88
CA VAL A 70 -28.44 5.76 13.67
C VAL A 70 -28.13 5.40 12.21
N TRP A 71 -28.89 4.48 11.61
CA TRP A 71 -28.73 4.14 10.20
C TRP A 71 -28.95 5.36 9.30
N LYS A 72 -29.96 6.18 9.60
CA LYS A 72 -30.22 7.41 8.85
C LYS A 72 -29.06 8.40 8.95
N TYR A 73 -28.44 8.55 10.13
CA TYR A 73 -27.27 9.42 10.32
C TYR A 73 -26.09 9.03 9.41
N PHE A 74 -25.87 7.74 9.21
CA PHE A 74 -24.79 7.24 8.35
C PHE A 74 -25.14 7.28 6.85
N ASP A 75 -26.41 7.19 6.49
CA ASP A 75 -26.86 7.18 5.10
C ASP A 75 -26.95 8.61 4.51
N ASP A 76 -27.27 9.60 5.36
CA ASP A 76 -27.39 11.00 4.95
C ASP A 76 -26.02 11.61 4.56
N ASP A 77 -24.94 11.28 5.27
CA ASP A 77 -23.58 11.83 5.03
C ASP A 77 -22.48 10.76 5.09
N LYS A 78 -21.86 10.49 3.93
CA LYS A 78 -20.75 9.51 3.80
C LYS A 78 -19.52 9.86 4.65
N TRP A 79 -19.34 11.14 4.99
CA TRP A 79 -18.23 11.61 5.82
C TRP A 79 -18.36 11.14 7.27
N ASN A 80 -19.58 11.16 7.82
CA ASN A 80 -19.85 10.69 9.17
C ASN A 80 -19.52 9.19 9.35
N PHE A 81 -19.67 8.41 8.28
CA PHE A 81 -19.26 7.01 8.27
C PHE A 81 -17.74 6.85 8.31
N LEU A 82 -17.00 7.68 7.56
CA LEU A 82 -15.54 7.70 7.59
C LEU A 82 -15.02 8.09 8.98
N ASP A 83 -15.62 9.12 9.61
CA ASP A 83 -15.25 9.58 10.94
C ASP A 83 -15.50 8.50 12.00
N ALA A 84 -16.61 7.74 11.89
CA ALA A 84 -16.87 6.60 12.76
C ALA A 84 -15.86 5.46 12.60
N ILE A 85 -15.40 5.18 11.37
CA ILE A 85 -14.33 4.20 11.11
C ILE A 85 -13.01 4.67 11.73
N ALA A 86 -12.69 5.96 11.64
CA ALA A 86 -11.49 6.53 12.26
C ALA A 86 -11.53 6.34 13.77
N ILE A 87 -12.62 6.73 14.43
CA ILE A 87 -12.80 6.55 15.88
C ILE A 87 -12.67 5.07 16.28
N LEU A 88 -13.31 4.15 15.54
CA LEU A 88 -13.21 2.72 15.83
C LEU A 88 -11.77 2.21 15.72
N THR A 89 -11.07 2.63 14.66
CA THR A 89 -9.69 2.22 14.39
C THR A 89 -8.74 2.76 15.46
N TYR A 90 -8.93 4.00 15.89
CA TYR A 90 -8.19 4.61 17.00
C TYR A 90 -8.41 3.83 18.31
N LEU A 91 -9.65 3.46 18.65
CA LEU A 91 -9.94 2.70 19.86
C LEU A 91 -9.28 1.32 19.87
N ILE A 92 -9.23 0.64 18.72
CA ILE A 92 -8.53 -0.64 18.57
C ILE A 92 -7.02 -0.44 18.73
N GLY A 93 -6.43 0.57 18.09
CA GLY A 93 -5.01 0.91 18.22
C GLY A 93 -4.62 1.28 19.65
N PHE A 94 -5.45 2.08 20.32
CA PHE A 94 -5.25 2.50 21.70
C PHE A 94 -5.42 1.33 22.69
N GLY A 95 -6.44 0.48 22.51
CA GLY A 95 -6.66 -0.68 23.37
C GLY A 95 -5.53 -1.71 23.26
N THR A 96 -5.03 -1.95 22.05
CA THR A 96 -3.92 -2.88 21.79
C THR A 96 -2.57 -2.36 22.29
N ARG A 97 -2.40 -1.04 22.47
CA ARG A 97 -1.19 -0.41 23.00
C ARG A 97 -0.81 -0.85 24.43
N PHE A 98 -1.81 -1.16 25.26
CA PHE A 98 -1.60 -1.61 26.65
C PHE A 98 -1.32 -3.11 26.77
N THR A 99 -1.34 -3.84 25.65
CA THR A 99 -1.09 -5.28 25.64
C THR A 99 0.43 -5.56 25.68
N VAL A 100 0.83 -6.56 26.46
CA VAL A 100 2.24 -6.89 26.74
C VAL A 100 2.92 -7.64 25.57
N THR A 101 2.14 -8.33 24.72
CA THR A 101 2.66 -9.17 23.63
C THR A 101 3.23 -8.33 22.47
N GLU A 102 4.44 -8.67 22.01
CA GLU A 102 5.11 -7.95 20.90
C GLU A 102 4.33 -7.97 19.58
N GLU A 103 3.70 -9.10 19.25
CA GLU A 103 2.88 -9.22 18.04
C GLU A 103 1.70 -8.25 18.05
N VAL A 104 1.04 -8.09 19.21
CA VAL A 104 -0.10 -7.18 19.39
C VAL A 104 0.35 -5.72 19.29
N PHE A 105 1.58 -5.42 19.68
CA PHE A 105 2.17 -4.09 19.52
C PHE A 105 2.47 -3.75 18.05
N ILE A 106 2.86 -4.73 17.23
CA ILE A 106 3.00 -4.49 15.78
C ILE A 106 1.62 -4.17 15.18
N VAL A 107 0.59 -4.91 15.59
CA VAL A 107 -0.79 -4.67 15.17
C VAL A 107 -1.27 -3.28 15.59
N SER A 108 -0.97 -2.82 16.80
CA SER A 108 -1.33 -1.47 17.25
C SER A 108 -0.70 -0.39 16.38
N LYS A 109 0.58 -0.54 15.98
CA LYS A 109 1.25 0.39 15.07
C LYS A 109 0.55 0.49 13.71
N ILE A 110 0.14 -0.65 13.14
CA ILE A 110 -0.56 -0.68 11.84
C ILE A 110 -1.88 0.09 11.94
N PHE A 111 -2.68 -0.18 12.97
CA PHE A 111 -3.94 0.54 13.17
C PHE A 111 -3.75 2.04 13.41
N MET A 112 -2.73 2.45 14.17
CA MET A 112 -2.43 3.87 14.36
C MET A 112 -1.99 4.58 13.07
N VAL A 113 -1.25 3.89 12.19
CA VAL A 113 -0.90 4.44 10.88
C VAL A 113 -2.13 4.59 10.00
N ILE A 114 -3.00 3.58 9.98
CA ILE A 114 -4.27 3.65 9.22
C ILE A 114 -5.16 4.77 9.75
N ASP A 115 -5.26 4.93 11.07
CA ASP A 115 -6.00 6.02 11.70
C ASP A 115 -5.47 7.39 11.27
N LEU A 116 -4.15 7.59 11.27
CA LEU A 116 -3.53 8.82 10.78
C LEU A 116 -3.93 9.14 9.32
N PHE A 117 -3.97 8.13 8.45
CA PHE A 117 -4.45 8.31 7.08
C PHE A 117 -5.92 8.74 7.02
N LEU A 118 -6.78 8.15 7.86
CA LEU A 118 -8.21 8.52 7.92
C LEU A 118 -8.39 9.98 8.35
N TRP A 119 -7.65 10.42 9.38
CA TRP A 119 -7.66 11.82 9.81
C TRP A 119 -7.13 12.78 8.75
N TYR A 120 -6.15 12.40 7.94
CA TYR A 120 -5.72 13.21 6.81
C TYR A 120 -6.80 13.37 5.74
N ILE A 121 -7.59 12.33 5.47
CA ILE A 121 -8.73 12.44 4.57
C ILE A 121 -9.77 13.44 5.13
N ARG A 122 -10.02 13.43 6.45
CA ARG A 122 -10.87 14.44 7.11
C ARG A 122 -10.31 15.86 6.98
N MET A 123 -9.00 16.04 7.12
CA MET A 123 -8.36 17.34 6.91
C MET A 123 -8.58 17.88 5.47
N LEU A 124 -8.64 17.01 4.45
CA LEU A 124 -9.00 17.41 3.08
C LEU A 124 -10.42 17.98 2.99
N GLN A 125 -11.36 17.44 3.76
CA GLN A 125 -12.72 17.96 3.82
C GLN A 125 -12.75 19.39 4.39
N VAL A 126 -11.96 19.67 5.42
CA VAL A 126 -11.82 21.04 5.97
C VAL A 126 -11.20 21.97 4.93
N PHE A 127 -10.18 21.52 4.18
CA PHE A 127 -9.61 22.31 3.09
C PHE A 127 -10.59 22.57 1.95
N SER A 128 -11.57 21.68 1.73
CA SER A 128 -12.61 21.88 0.73
C SER A 128 -13.53 23.08 1.04
N ALA A 129 -13.71 23.41 2.33
CA ALA A 129 -14.47 24.58 2.76
C ALA A 129 -13.72 25.92 2.57
N TYR A 130 -12.41 25.87 2.27
CA TYR A 130 -11.60 27.08 2.09
C TYR A 130 -11.81 27.72 0.72
N LYS A 131 -12.19 29.00 0.68
CA LYS A 131 -12.64 29.73 -0.53
C LYS A 131 -11.73 29.62 -1.76
N ARG A 132 -10.41 29.54 -1.58
CA ARG A 132 -9.44 29.45 -2.70
C ARG A 132 -9.02 28.02 -3.05
N LEU A 133 -9.15 27.07 -2.12
CA LEU A 133 -8.68 25.69 -2.27
C LEU A 133 -9.82 24.72 -2.58
N GLY A 134 -11.04 25.00 -2.11
CA GLY A 134 -12.22 24.19 -2.34
C GLY A 134 -12.49 23.89 -3.82
N PRO A 135 -12.62 24.91 -4.69
CA PRO A 135 -12.85 24.67 -6.12
C PRO A 135 -11.71 23.88 -6.78
N LYS A 136 -10.47 24.05 -6.32
CA LYS A 136 -9.30 23.30 -6.84
C LYS A 136 -9.35 21.84 -6.41
N LEU A 137 -9.67 21.56 -5.14
CA LEU A 137 -9.81 20.20 -4.63
C LEU A 137 -10.94 19.46 -5.32
N LEU A 138 -12.11 20.09 -5.48
CA LEU A 138 -13.24 19.50 -6.20
C LEU A 138 -12.91 19.22 -7.67
N MET A 139 -12.17 20.11 -8.32
CA MET A 139 -11.68 19.88 -9.69
C MET A 139 -10.75 18.66 -9.76
N ILE A 140 -9.80 18.54 -8.82
CA ILE A 140 -8.92 17.37 -8.73
C ILE A 140 -9.76 16.09 -8.53
N PHE A 141 -10.70 16.08 -7.59
CA PHE A 141 -11.55 14.90 -7.34
C PHE A 141 -12.38 14.49 -8.56
N HIS A 142 -12.81 15.44 -9.38
CA HIS A 142 -13.50 15.13 -10.63
C HIS A 142 -12.56 14.41 -11.60
N THR A 143 -11.36 14.94 -11.83
CA THR A 143 -10.35 14.33 -12.70
C THR A 143 -9.82 13.01 -12.16
N MET A 144 -9.82 12.80 -10.84
CA MET A 144 -9.42 11.53 -10.23
C MET A 144 -10.31 10.35 -10.66
N LYS A 145 -11.59 10.59 -10.99
CA LYS A 145 -12.49 9.52 -11.48
C LYS A 145 -12.06 9.03 -12.86
N ASP A 146 -11.70 9.94 -13.76
CA ASP A 146 -11.20 9.61 -15.09
C ASP A 146 -9.81 8.96 -15.02
N LEU A 147 -8.96 9.44 -14.10
CA LEU A 147 -7.66 8.84 -13.83
C LEU A 147 -7.79 7.40 -13.30
N LEU A 148 -8.78 7.12 -12.44
CA LEU A 148 -9.01 5.77 -11.94
C LEU A 148 -9.38 4.80 -13.06
N PHE A 149 -10.22 5.23 -14.00
CA PHE A 149 -10.55 4.45 -15.19
C PHE A 149 -9.31 4.20 -16.06
N PHE A 150 -8.46 5.21 -16.24
CA PHE A 150 -7.20 5.07 -16.95
C PHE A 150 -6.23 4.08 -16.28
N ILE A 151 -6.04 4.18 -14.96
CA ILE A 151 -5.21 3.27 -14.17
C ILE A 151 -5.73 1.82 -14.29
N PHE A 152 -7.05 1.63 -14.32
CA PHE A 152 -7.64 0.31 -14.53
C PHE A 152 -7.23 -0.33 -15.86
N PHE A 153 -7.21 0.42 -16.97
CA PHE A 153 -6.70 -0.10 -18.24
C PHE A 153 -5.20 -0.40 -18.19
N ILE A 154 -4.40 0.50 -17.60
CA ILE A 154 -2.97 0.27 -17.44
C ILE A 154 -2.72 -1.04 -16.68
N LEU A 155 -3.45 -1.27 -15.58
CA LEU A 155 -3.31 -2.50 -14.80
C LEU A 155 -3.62 -3.75 -15.62
N ILE A 156 -4.64 -3.73 -16.48
CA ILE A 156 -4.95 -4.87 -17.36
C ILE A 156 -3.80 -5.16 -18.33
N PHE A 157 -3.31 -4.13 -19.03
CA PHE A 157 -2.18 -4.30 -19.97
C PHE A 157 -0.91 -4.74 -19.25
N LEU A 158 -0.64 -4.13 -18.09
CA LEU A 158 0.49 -4.46 -17.25
C LEU A 158 0.42 -5.90 -16.79
N PHE A 159 -0.73 -6.38 -16.33
CA PHE A 159 -0.90 -7.75 -15.88
C PHE A 159 -0.60 -8.75 -17.01
N GLY A 160 -1.07 -8.48 -18.23
CA GLY A 160 -0.75 -9.29 -19.41
C GLY A 160 0.74 -9.36 -19.74
N TYR A 161 1.42 -8.21 -19.77
CA TYR A 161 2.86 -8.11 -19.97
C TYR A 161 3.65 -8.83 -18.87
N SER A 162 3.25 -8.60 -17.62
CA SER A 162 3.90 -9.14 -16.43
C SER A 162 3.81 -10.66 -16.39
N ILE A 163 2.63 -11.23 -16.60
CA ILE A 163 2.43 -12.69 -16.61
C ILE A 163 3.27 -13.33 -17.72
N THR A 164 3.19 -12.78 -18.93
CA THR A 164 3.87 -13.35 -20.10
C THR A 164 5.38 -13.32 -19.90
N SER A 165 5.92 -12.20 -19.44
CA SER A 165 7.36 -12.08 -19.22
C SER A 165 7.86 -12.92 -18.06
N TYR A 166 7.11 -12.98 -16.95
CA TYR A 166 7.44 -13.83 -15.82
C TYR A 166 7.42 -15.32 -16.21
N ALA A 167 6.45 -15.74 -17.02
CA ALA A 167 6.37 -17.10 -17.56
C ALA A 167 7.55 -17.43 -18.49
N LEU A 168 7.95 -16.49 -19.35
CA LEU A 168 9.09 -16.66 -20.26
C LEU A 168 10.42 -16.80 -19.51
N ILE A 169 10.68 -15.96 -18.50
CA ILE A 169 11.90 -16.02 -17.69
C ILE A 169 11.94 -17.31 -16.87
N THR A 170 10.82 -17.69 -16.26
CA THR A 170 10.72 -18.94 -15.50
C THR A 170 11.01 -20.15 -16.39
N THR A 171 10.50 -20.15 -17.63
CA THR A 171 10.79 -21.22 -18.60
C THR A 171 12.27 -21.24 -19.00
N LYS A 172 12.88 -20.08 -19.30
CA LYS A 172 14.31 -19.99 -19.66
C LYS A 172 15.21 -20.55 -18.54
N ASN A 173 14.93 -20.19 -17.30
CA ASN A 173 15.72 -20.63 -16.15
C ASN A 173 15.53 -22.13 -15.83
N GLN A 174 14.41 -22.74 -16.21
CA GLN A 174 14.19 -24.19 -16.09
C GLN A 174 14.76 -25.01 -17.26
N VAL A 175 15.20 -24.36 -18.35
CA VAL A 175 15.76 -25.05 -19.53
C VAL A 175 17.29 -25.22 -19.43
N HIS A 176 17.93 -24.81 -18.33
CA HIS A 176 19.31 -25.17 -18.00
C HIS A 176 19.41 -26.61 -17.48
N TRP A 177 19.04 -27.58 -18.31
CA TRP A 177 19.46 -28.98 -18.11
C TRP A 177 20.92 -29.09 -18.52
N ASN A 178 21.85 -28.72 -17.64
CA ASN A 178 23.23 -29.14 -17.84
C ASN A 178 23.68 -30.09 -16.75
N LYS A 179 24.02 -31.28 -17.24
CA LYS A 179 24.53 -32.44 -16.54
C LYS A 179 25.84 -32.06 -15.86
N THR A 180 25.92 -32.15 -14.53
CA THR A 180 27.21 -32.24 -13.83
C THR A 180 27.17 -33.37 -12.83
N VAL A 181 28.07 -34.32 -13.08
CA VAL A 181 28.41 -35.44 -12.23
C VAL A 181 29.05 -34.86 -10.96
N ASN A 182 28.48 -35.18 -9.80
CA ASN A 182 28.95 -34.86 -8.44
C ASN A 182 28.81 -33.41 -7.93
N GLY A 183 27.87 -33.22 -7.00
CA GLY A 183 27.98 -32.18 -5.97
C GLY A 183 26.84 -31.16 -5.95
N GLY A 184 25.76 -31.50 -5.25
CA GLY A 184 24.69 -30.64 -4.71
C GLY A 184 24.45 -29.27 -5.34
N PHE A 185 23.37 -29.14 -6.12
CA PHE A 185 22.83 -27.87 -6.59
C PHE A 185 21.67 -27.46 -5.68
N TYR A 186 21.84 -26.38 -4.93
CA TYR A 186 20.75 -25.78 -4.15
C TYR A 186 19.77 -25.13 -5.13
N LEU A 187 18.67 -25.81 -5.40
CA LEU A 187 17.43 -25.05 -5.50
C LEU A 187 17.21 -24.52 -4.08
N GLU A 188 17.35 -23.22 -3.88
CA GLU A 188 16.74 -22.55 -2.73
C GLU A 188 15.24 -22.79 -2.87
N ASN A 189 14.84 -23.95 -2.35
CA ASN A 189 13.50 -24.44 -2.28
C ASN A 189 12.86 -23.64 -1.16
N GLU A 190 12.50 -22.39 -1.45
CA GLU A 190 11.58 -21.67 -0.58
C GLU A 190 10.32 -22.54 -0.48
N GLY A 191 10.08 -22.99 0.75
CA GLY A 191 9.20 -24.09 1.08
C GLY A 191 7.88 -24.09 0.31
N THR A 192 7.49 -25.30 -0.07
CA THR A 192 6.33 -25.72 -0.85
C THR A 192 4.95 -25.38 -0.27
N ASN A 193 4.80 -24.30 0.51
CA ASN A 193 3.51 -23.85 1.07
C ASN A 193 3.37 -22.32 1.21
N LEU A 194 3.97 -21.50 0.34
CA LEU A 194 3.87 -20.03 0.40
C LEU A 194 3.18 -19.39 -0.83
N TRP A 195 1.87 -19.66 -0.90
CA TRP A 195 0.73 -18.87 -1.42
C TRP A 195 0.79 -18.22 -2.81
N ARG A 196 -0.22 -18.50 -3.64
CA ARG A 196 -0.57 -17.80 -4.91
C ARG A 196 -0.40 -16.27 -4.89
N TRP A 197 -0.53 -15.65 -3.72
CA TRP A 197 -0.32 -14.22 -3.48
C TRP A 197 1.12 -13.75 -3.65
N SER A 198 2.13 -14.56 -3.28
CA SER A 198 3.55 -14.22 -3.49
C SER A 198 3.87 -14.16 -4.99
N LEU A 199 3.37 -15.13 -5.75
CA LEU A 199 3.49 -15.16 -7.22
C LEU A 199 2.82 -13.94 -7.84
N LEU A 200 1.59 -13.60 -7.42
CA LEU A 200 0.88 -12.44 -7.93
C LEU A 200 1.65 -11.13 -7.65
N ARG A 201 2.18 -10.98 -6.43
CA ARG A 201 3.02 -9.84 -6.06
C ARG A 201 4.27 -9.77 -6.94
N ASN A 202 5.01 -10.87 -7.08
CA ASN A 202 6.26 -10.89 -7.84
C ASN A 202 6.03 -10.54 -9.33
N VAL A 203 4.95 -11.07 -9.91
CA VAL A 203 4.54 -10.76 -11.28
C VAL A 203 4.24 -9.27 -11.40
N LEU A 204 3.42 -8.72 -10.50
CA LEU A 204 2.98 -7.33 -10.58
C LEU A 204 4.12 -6.34 -10.28
N ASP A 205 4.94 -6.60 -9.27
CA ASP A 205 6.13 -5.80 -8.93
C ASP A 205 7.07 -5.71 -10.14
N TRP A 206 7.35 -6.83 -10.82
CA TRP A 206 8.23 -6.86 -12.00
C TRP A 206 7.73 -6.00 -13.17
N GLY A 207 6.42 -5.92 -13.38
CA GLY A 207 5.83 -5.04 -14.38
C GLY A 207 5.79 -3.59 -13.95
N MET A 208 5.38 -3.32 -12.70
CA MET A 208 5.13 -1.97 -12.19
C MET A 208 6.38 -1.10 -12.20
N TRP A 209 7.51 -1.60 -11.69
CA TRP A 209 8.76 -0.84 -11.60
C TRP A 209 9.25 -0.33 -12.96
N LYS A 210 8.99 -1.08 -14.03
CA LYS A 210 9.36 -0.72 -15.40
C LYS A 210 8.57 0.45 -15.96
N ILE A 211 7.31 0.63 -15.54
CA ILE A 211 6.52 1.82 -15.92
C ILE A 211 7.16 3.09 -15.35
N TYR A 212 7.81 2.98 -14.18
CA TYR A 212 8.49 4.09 -13.52
C TYR A 212 9.95 4.28 -13.96
N GLY A 213 10.43 3.50 -14.93
CA GLY A 213 11.77 3.64 -15.49
C GLY A 213 12.87 2.93 -14.70
N GLU A 214 12.52 2.13 -13.69
CA GLU A 214 13.46 1.19 -13.08
C GLU A 214 13.60 -0.02 -14.01
N ILE A 215 14.48 0.16 -14.98
CA ILE A 215 14.86 -0.88 -15.92
C ILE A 215 16.13 -1.49 -15.35
N ASP A 216 16.04 -2.73 -14.90
CA ASP A 216 17.22 -3.56 -14.64
C ASP A 216 17.92 -3.82 -15.99
N LEU A 217 18.68 -2.83 -16.43
CA LEU A 217 19.76 -3.03 -17.38
C LEU A 217 20.76 -3.87 -16.60
N LEU A 218 20.66 -5.18 -16.73
CA LEU A 218 21.66 -6.07 -16.18
C LEU A 218 23.03 -5.52 -16.63
N ASP A 219 23.81 -5.01 -15.69
CA ASP A 219 25.26 -4.94 -15.81
C ASP A 219 25.72 -6.40 -15.90
N VAL A 220 25.58 -6.97 -17.09
CA VAL A 220 26.32 -8.15 -17.48
C VAL A 220 27.75 -7.65 -17.69
N ASN A 221 28.45 -7.43 -16.59
CA ASN A 221 29.91 -7.41 -16.59
C ASN A 221 30.36 -8.81 -16.96
N GLU A 222 30.39 -9.12 -18.26
CA GLU A 222 31.09 -10.28 -18.80
C GLU A 222 32.52 -9.85 -19.15
N PRO A 223 33.55 -10.68 -18.91
CA PRO A 223 34.95 -10.26 -18.89
C PRO A 223 35.54 -9.89 -20.25
N ASP A 224 34.84 -10.15 -21.35
CA ASP A 224 35.42 -10.12 -22.68
C ASP A 224 34.67 -9.12 -23.57
N GLY A 225 35.33 -7.97 -23.79
CA GLY A 225 34.83 -6.81 -24.51
C GLY A 225 34.35 -7.10 -25.93
N THR A 226 33.12 -7.57 -26.05
CA THR A 226 32.36 -7.57 -27.29
C THR A 226 31.13 -6.68 -27.12
N SER A 227 31.01 -5.74 -28.04
CA SER A 227 30.16 -4.56 -27.98
C SER A 227 28.68 -4.86 -27.75
N ILE A 228 28.07 -3.98 -26.93
CA ILE A 228 26.67 -3.86 -26.46
C ILE A 228 25.60 -3.85 -27.58
N SER A 229 25.98 -3.98 -28.84
CA SER A 229 25.08 -4.04 -30.00
C SER A 229 24.27 -5.33 -30.03
N ALA A 230 24.86 -6.49 -29.67
CA ALA A 230 24.27 -7.79 -30.00
C ALA A 230 22.99 -8.13 -29.22
N VAL A 231 22.89 -7.81 -27.92
CA VAL A 231 21.74 -8.23 -27.09
C VAL A 231 20.48 -7.40 -27.37
N LEU A 232 20.64 -6.09 -27.60
CA LEU A 232 19.55 -5.25 -28.10
C LEU A 232 19.20 -5.63 -29.55
N GLU A 233 20.18 -5.99 -30.37
CA GLU A 233 19.98 -6.45 -31.74
C GLU A 233 19.22 -7.79 -31.79
N TYR A 234 19.46 -8.75 -30.88
CA TYR A 234 18.65 -9.98 -30.81
C TYR A 234 17.21 -9.75 -30.36
N GLN A 235 16.97 -8.82 -29.43
CA GLN A 235 15.61 -8.52 -28.98
C GLN A 235 14.84 -7.74 -30.08
N TYR A 236 15.44 -6.73 -30.71
CA TYR A 236 14.81 -5.97 -31.80
C TYR A 236 14.69 -6.75 -33.13
N ILE A 237 15.66 -7.59 -33.51
CA ILE A 237 15.57 -8.46 -34.70
C ILE A 237 14.49 -9.53 -34.53
N GLY A 238 14.31 -10.08 -33.32
CA GLY A 238 13.25 -11.04 -33.02
C GLY A 238 11.84 -10.47 -33.16
N TYR A 239 11.62 -9.21 -32.77
CA TYR A 239 10.35 -8.51 -32.98
C TYR A 239 10.15 -8.08 -34.44
N SER A 240 11.22 -7.64 -35.12
CA SER A 240 11.18 -7.23 -36.54
C SER A 240 10.88 -8.40 -37.49
N GLN A 241 11.51 -9.57 -37.30
CA GLN A 241 11.22 -10.75 -38.13
C GLN A 241 9.80 -11.31 -37.94
N LYS A 242 9.25 -11.23 -36.72
CA LYS A 242 7.85 -11.62 -36.46
C LYS A 242 6.85 -10.69 -37.15
N LEU A 243 7.11 -9.38 -37.17
CA LEU A 243 6.26 -8.41 -37.87
C LEU A 243 6.36 -8.55 -39.39
N LEU A 244 7.54 -8.86 -39.95
CA LEU A 244 7.70 -9.13 -41.39
C LEU A 244 7.03 -10.43 -41.83
N LEU A 245 7.04 -11.48 -40.99
CA LEU A 245 6.29 -12.72 -41.24
C LEU A 245 4.77 -12.50 -41.15
N GLN A 246 4.30 -11.66 -40.23
CA GLN A 246 2.88 -11.29 -40.16
C GLN A 246 2.43 -10.42 -41.34
N TYR A 247 3.25 -9.46 -41.79
CA TYR A 247 2.94 -8.62 -42.95
C TYR A 247 2.84 -9.43 -44.24
N ASN A 248 3.78 -10.35 -44.49
CA ASN A 248 3.76 -11.23 -45.66
C ASN A 248 2.60 -12.23 -45.66
N CYS A 249 1.98 -12.49 -44.50
CA CYS A 249 0.82 -13.35 -44.36
C CYS A 249 -0.51 -12.61 -44.61
N TRP A 250 -0.50 -11.27 -44.57
CA TRP A 250 -1.65 -10.42 -44.87
C TRP A 250 -1.69 -9.92 -46.32
N THR A 251 -0.57 -9.97 -47.05
CA THR A 251 -0.46 -9.51 -48.45
C THR A 251 -0.49 -10.64 -49.48
N LYS A 252 -0.97 -11.83 -49.13
CA LYS A 252 -1.17 -12.97 -50.04
C LYS A 252 -2.63 -13.40 -50.07
#